data_AF-A0A0X3UGH3-F1
#
_entry.id   AF-A0A0X3UGH3-F1
#
_cell.length_a   1.000
_cell.length_b   1.000
_cell.length_c   1.000
_cell.angle_alpha   90.00
_cell.angle_beta   90.00
_cell.angle_gamma   90.00
#
_symmetry.space_group_name_H-M   'P 1'
#
loop_
_entity.id
_entity.type
_entity.pdbx_description
1 polymer ?
#
loop_
_entity_poly.entity_id
_entity_poly.type
_entity_poly.pdbx_seq_one_letter_code
_entity_poly.pdbx_strand_id
1 'polypeptide(L)'
;MNAREARDLTSRLLEEIGASSGLKPILSSEAFQQCPPWIVRHYLRPKKCKVIVYLRNHLSYLPSAYTQKVHATGYSGTLQDFYEELYKRTDYLKFVKRWERAFPGRVNLRIYDKPLLFRENIVLDFIRHALDIQEEKVSPDQLPPGDANPSLNEKVVQFKRHINETGEVARYSGKGLYRALPKLNQLFPAPKLTATPELASSLIKHNARRDRIVARTYFGKEALFDYESEPTNEQREISANEIAAMRKRLDEILSGN
;
A
#
# COMPACT_ATOMS: atom_id res chain seq x y z
N MET A 1 -13.00 -8.51 -19.45
CA MET A 1 -11.96 -8.62 -20.49
C MET A 1 -11.86 -10.06 -20.94
N ASN A 2 -12.02 -10.34 -22.23
CA ASN A 2 -11.89 -11.68 -22.80
C ASN A 2 -10.43 -12.00 -23.19
N ALA A 3 -10.16 -13.26 -23.56
CA ALA A 3 -8.81 -13.71 -23.91
C ALA A 3 -8.23 -13.00 -25.16
N ARG A 4 -9.07 -12.55 -26.09
CA ARG A 4 -8.65 -11.82 -27.29
C ARG A 4 -8.19 -10.41 -26.94
N GLU A 5 -8.96 -9.69 -26.14
CA GLU A 5 -8.62 -8.36 -25.64
C GLU A 5 -7.32 -8.38 -24.83
N ALA A 6 -7.12 -9.38 -23.97
CA ALA A 6 -5.90 -9.53 -23.19
C ALA A 6 -4.66 -9.74 -24.08
N ARG A 7 -4.80 -10.51 -25.17
CA ARG A 7 -3.73 -10.72 -26.15
C ARG A 7 -3.42 -9.45 -26.92
N ASP A 8 -4.45 -8.73 -27.38
CA ASP A 8 -4.29 -7.48 -28.11
C ASP A 8 -3.55 -6.41 -27.25
N LEU A 9 -3.99 -6.23 -26.00
CA LEU A 9 -3.32 -5.35 -25.05
C LEU A 9 -1.88 -5.77 -24.77
N THR A 10 -1.61 -7.07 -24.67
CA THR A 10 -0.25 -7.57 -24.48
C THR A 10 0.62 -7.31 -25.69
N SER A 11 0.12 -7.56 -26.91
CA SER A 11 0.85 -7.29 -28.15
C SER A 11 1.25 -5.82 -28.24
N ARG A 12 0.29 -4.91 -27.98
CA ARG A 12 0.56 -3.47 -27.96
C ARG A 12 1.60 -3.07 -26.92
N LEU A 13 1.54 -3.64 -25.72
CA LEU A 13 2.55 -3.42 -24.69
C LEU A 13 3.94 -3.91 -25.13
N LEU A 14 4.01 -5.08 -25.76
CA LEU A 14 5.29 -5.64 -26.24
C LEU A 14 5.87 -4.85 -27.42
N GLU A 15 5.01 -4.32 -28.30
CA GLU A 15 5.38 -3.39 -29.37
C GLU A 15 5.93 -2.08 -28.81
N GLU A 16 5.26 -1.48 -27.82
CA GLU A 16 5.73 -0.26 -27.14
C GLU A 16 7.10 -0.46 -26.47
N ILE A 17 7.27 -1.60 -25.78
CA ILE A 17 8.57 -2.00 -25.21
C ILE A 17 9.62 -2.18 -26.31
N GLY A 18 9.23 -2.75 -27.47
CA GLY A 18 10.12 -2.97 -28.61
C GLY A 18 10.57 -1.66 -29.28
N ALA A 19 9.64 -0.72 -29.46
CA ALA A 19 9.91 0.61 -30.02
C ALA A 19 10.84 1.46 -29.12
N SER A 20 10.92 1.12 -27.82
CA SER A 20 11.74 1.80 -26.83
C SER A 20 13.04 1.04 -26.52
N SER A 21 13.69 0.43 -27.52
CA SER A 21 14.81 -0.51 -27.33
C SER A 21 16.05 0.06 -26.62
N GLY A 22 16.20 1.39 -26.56
CA GLY A 22 17.25 2.08 -25.80
C GLY A 22 16.90 2.39 -24.34
N LEU A 23 15.67 2.11 -23.91
CA LEU A 23 15.18 2.39 -22.56
C LEU A 23 15.01 1.10 -21.75
N LYS A 24 14.91 1.24 -20.43
CA LYS A 24 14.60 0.16 -19.50
C LYS A 24 13.14 0.31 -19.06
N PRO A 25 12.20 -0.52 -19.56
CA PRO A 25 10.80 -0.42 -19.18
C PRO A 25 10.59 -0.70 -17.69
N ILE A 26 9.74 0.10 -17.06
CA ILE A 26 9.32 -0.06 -15.67
C ILE A 26 7.82 -0.26 -15.66
N LEU A 27 7.37 -1.38 -15.07
CA LEU A 27 5.96 -1.65 -14.86
C LEU A 27 5.69 -1.61 -13.34
N SER A 28 4.89 -0.65 -12.90
CA SER A 28 4.50 -0.51 -11.50
C SER A 28 2.97 -0.44 -11.37
N SER A 29 2.43 -1.20 -10.41
CA SER A 29 1.01 -1.19 -10.09
C SER A 29 0.77 -1.90 -8.76
N GLU A 30 -0.09 -1.34 -7.90
CA GLU A 30 -0.56 -2.04 -6.70
C GLU A 30 -1.28 -3.35 -7.04
N ALA A 31 -1.88 -3.46 -8.24
CA ALA A 31 -2.57 -4.66 -8.70
C ALA A 31 -1.67 -5.90 -8.76
N PHE A 32 -0.35 -5.73 -8.87
CA PHE A 32 0.58 -6.86 -8.82
C PHE A 32 0.57 -7.60 -7.48
N GLN A 33 0.16 -6.96 -6.37
CA GLN A 33 0.07 -7.63 -5.07
C GLN A 33 -0.95 -8.78 -5.07
N GLN A 34 -2.03 -8.65 -5.87
CA GLN A 34 -3.10 -9.64 -5.98
C GLN A 34 -2.98 -10.50 -7.24
N CYS A 35 -2.07 -10.15 -8.15
CA CYS A 35 -1.87 -10.86 -9.41
C CYS A 35 -1.07 -12.16 -9.21
N PRO A 36 -1.54 -13.31 -9.74
CA PRO A 36 -0.73 -14.52 -9.80
C PRO A 36 0.56 -14.29 -10.64
N PRO A 37 1.77 -14.50 -10.08
CA PRO A 37 3.03 -14.14 -10.77
C PRO A 37 3.26 -14.88 -12.10
N TRP A 38 2.67 -16.07 -12.25
CA TRP A 38 2.77 -16.85 -13.49
C TRP A 38 2.06 -16.17 -14.67
N ILE A 39 1.03 -15.35 -14.42
CA ILE A 39 0.34 -14.58 -15.46
C ILE A 39 1.28 -13.49 -15.98
N VAL A 40 1.94 -12.76 -15.08
CA VAL A 40 2.94 -11.75 -15.44
C VAL A 40 4.07 -12.39 -16.24
N ARG A 41 4.58 -13.53 -15.76
CA ARG A 41 5.61 -14.28 -16.49
C ARG A 41 5.13 -14.71 -17.88
N HIS A 42 3.90 -15.20 -18.02
CA HIS A 42 3.35 -15.67 -19.29
C HIS A 42 3.37 -14.57 -20.35
N TYR A 43 2.87 -13.38 -20.02
CA TYR A 43 2.79 -12.27 -20.96
C TYR A 43 4.12 -11.55 -21.19
N LEU A 44 5.04 -11.56 -20.22
CA LEU A 44 6.36 -10.95 -20.35
C LEU A 44 7.48 -11.96 -20.66
N ARG A 45 7.13 -13.19 -21.03
CA ARG A 45 8.05 -14.31 -21.30
C ARG A 45 9.25 -13.94 -22.20
N PRO A 46 9.09 -13.17 -23.28
CA PRO A 46 10.19 -12.79 -24.15
C PRO A 46 11.25 -11.90 -23.49
N LYS A 47 10.96 -11.32 -22.32
CA LYS A 47 11.79 -10.29 -21.68
C LYS A 47 12.48 -10.83 -20.42
N LYS A 48 13.67 -10.30 -20.14
CA LYS A 48 14.41 -10.56 -18.90
C LYS A 48 13.88 -9.66 -17.78
N CYS A 49 12.76 -10.02 -17.18
CA CYS A 49 12.16 -9.24 -16.08
C CYS A 49 12.93 -9.42 -14.77
N LYS A 50 13.28 -8.29 -14.13
CA LYS A 50 13.62 -8.22 -12.70
C LYS A 50 12.36 -7.82 -11.92
N VAL A 51 12.11 -8.45 -10.79
CA VAL A 51 10.96 -8.15 -9.92
C VAL A 51 11.49 -7.53 -8.64
N ILE A 52 10.92 -6.41 -8.22
CA ILE A 52 11.28 -5.75 -6.98
C ILE A 52 10.07 -5.81 -6.05
N VAL A 53 10.29 -6.28 -4.83
CA VAL A 53 9.25 -6.38 -3.81
C VAL A 53 9.70 -5.66 -2.56
N TYR A 54 8.89 -4.71 -2.13
CA TYR A 54 9.05 -4.03 -0.85
C TYR A 54 8.12 -4.66 0.19
N LEU A 55 8.68 -5.25 1.24
CA LEU A 55 7.94 -5.79 2.37
C LEU A 55 7.82 -4.72 3.45
N ARG A 56 6.60 -4.44 3.91
CA ARG A 56 6.33 -3.41 4.92
C ARG A 56 6.06 -4.05 6.28
N ASN A 57 6.48 -3.38 7.35
CA ASN A 57 6.18 -3.79 8.72
C ASN A 57 4.67 -4.02 8.88
N HIS A 58 4.28 -5.17 9.45
CA HIS A 58 2.87 -5.53 9.59
C HIS A 58 2.07 -4.52 10.42
N LEU A 59 2.68 -3.88 11.43
CA LEU A 59 2.01 -2.90 12.30
C LEU A 59 1.70 -1.58 11.60
N SER A 60 2.56 -1.11 10.68
CA SER A 60 2.25 0.07 9.87
C SER A 60 1.46 -0.28 8.60
N TYR A 61 1.57 -1.50 8.10
CA TYR A 61 0.85 -1.91 6.89
C TYR A 61 -0.64 -2.17 7.14
N LEU A 62 -1.00 -2.85 8.23
CA LEU A 62 -2.40 -3.17 8.55
C LEU A 62 -3.30 -1.92 8.62
N PRO A 63 -2.98 -0.87 9.41
CA PRO A 63 -3.79 0.36 9.45
C PRO A 63 -3.79 1.12 8.13
N SER A 64 -2.68 1.10 7.39
CA SER A 64 -2.59 1.72 6.07
C SER A 64 -3.53 1.05 5.05
N ALA A 65 -3.54 -0.29 5.01
CA ALA A 65 -4.40 -1.06 4.13
C ALA A 65 -5.88 -0.92 4.51
N TYR A 66 -6.19 -0.92 5.81
CA TYR A 66 -7.53 -0.65 6.32
C TYR A 66 -8.03 0.75 5.93
N THR A 67 -7.19 1.78 6.13
CA THR A 67 -7.51 3.17 5.77
C THR A 67 -7.83 3.28 4.29
N GLN A 68 -7.02 2.68 3.42
CA GLN A 68 -7.26 2.66 1.98
C GLN A 68 -8.56 1.92 1.64
N LYS A 69 -8.86 0.80 2.32
CA LYS A 69 -10.10 0.04 2.13
C LYS A 69 -11.34 0.86 2.48
N VAL A 70 -11.35 1.53 3.64
CA VAL A 70 -12.45 2.41 4.10
C VAL A 70 -12.60 3.61 3.16
N HIS A 71 -11.50 4.22 2.72
CA HIS A 71 -11.50 5.40 1.86
C HIS A 71 -12.02 5.08 0.45
N ALA A 72 -11.53 3.99 -0.15
CA ALA A 72 -11.81 3.65 -1.54
C ALA A 72 -13.12 2.87 -1.74
N THR A 73 -13.73 2.33 -0.68
CA THR A 73 -14.91 1.45 -0.78
C THR A 73 -15.99 1.78 0.25
N GLY A 74 -17.10 1.03 0.23
CA GLY A 74 -18.16 1.10 1.24
C GLY A 74 -17.87 0.28 2.51
N TYR A 75 -16.62 -0.10 2.78
CA TYR A 75 -16.28 -0.92 3.94
C TYR A 75 -16.56 -0.17 5.26
N SER A 76 -17.33 -0.80 6.15
CA SER A 76 -17.80 -0.23 7.41
C SER A 76 -17.31 -0.98 8.66
N GLY A 77 -16.59 -2.10 8.52
CA GLY A 77 -16.03 -2.83 9.65
C GLY A 77 -14.93 -2.05 10.38
N THR A 78 -14.62 -2.46 11.60
CA THR A 78 -13.51 -1.92 12.40
C THR A 78 -12.14 -2.41 11.89
N LEU A 79 -11.06 -1.87 12.45
CA LEU A 79 -9.70 -2.36 12.17
C LEU A 79 -9.53 -3.84 12.58
N GLN A 80 -10.17 -4.23 13.69
CA GLN A 80 -10.17 -5.61 14.17
C GLN A 80 -10.91 -6.54 13.19
N ASP A 81 -12.08 -6.14 12.70
CA ASP A 81 -12.82 -6.92 11.70
C ASP A 81 -11.99 -7.07 10.42
N PHE A 82 -11.35 -5.99 9.99
CA PHE A 82 -10.49 -6.01 8.80
C PHE A 82 -9.29 -6.95 8.97
N TYR A 83 -8.72 -6.99 10.17
CA TYR A 83 -7.67 -7.94 10.50
C TYR A 83 -8.18 -9.38 10.34
N GLU A 84 -9.26 -9.73 11.03
CA GLU A 84 -9.76 -11.12 11.08
C GLU A 84 -10.28 -11.60 9.72
N GLU A 85 -11.02 -10.77 8.99
CA GLU A 85 -11.67 -11.14 7.74
C GLU A 85 -10.72 -11.16 6.54
N LEU A 86 -9.82 -10.17 6.47
CA LEU A 86 -9.06 -9.88 5.25
C LEU A 86 -7.54 -9.99 5.46
N TYR A 87 -7.00 -9.29 6.45
CA TYR A 87 -5.54 -9.11 6.55
C TYR A 87 -4.81 -10.32 7.14
N LYS A 88 -5.42 -11.09 8.04
CA LYS A 88 -4.82 -12.26 8.70
C LYS A 88 -4.33 -13.34 7.73
N ARG A 89 -4.83 -13.31 6.49
CA ARG A 89 -4.40 -14.18 5.38
C ARG A 89 -3.13 -13.71 4.67
N THR A 90 -2.64 -12.51 4.99
CA THR A 90 -1.37 -11.98 4.50
C THR A 90 -0.24 -12.87 4.98
N ASP A 91 0.61 -13.28 4.04
CA ASP A 91 1.70 -14.22 4.29
C ASP A 91 2.86 -13.87 3.36
N TYR A 92 3.85 -13.15 3.90
CA TYR A 92 5.01 -12.73 3.12
C TYR A 92 5.84 -13.90 2.63
N LEU A 93 5.97 -14.98 3.41
CA LEU A 93 6.70 -16.17 2.98
C LEU A 93 6.04 -16.82 1.75
N LYS A 94 4.72 -17.01 1.78
CA LYS A 94 3.96 -17.54 0.65
C LYS A 94 3.96 -16.58 -0.53
N PHE A 95 3.85 -15.28 -0.28
CA PHE A 95 3.91 -14.26 -1.32
C PHE A 95 5.24 -14.31 -2.08
N VAL A 96 6.36 -14.18 -1.36
CA VAL A 96 7.71 -14.20 -1.93
C VAL A 96 7.98 -15.50 -2.67
N LYS A 97 7.67 -16.66 -2.06
CA LYS A 97 7.88 -17.97 -2.71
C LYS A 97 7.15 -18.12 -4.05
N ARG A 98 5.95 -17.53 -4.19
CA ARG A 98 5.21 -17.55 -5.46
C ARG A 98 5.91 -16.72 -6.53
N TRP A 99 6.43 -15.56 -6.17
CA TRP A 99 7.17 -14.69 -7.07
C TRP A 99 8.51 -15.32 -7.47
N GLU A 100 9.29 -15.85 -6.52
CA GLU A 100 10.54 -16.58 -6.78
C GLU A 100 10.32 -17.78 -7.72
N ARG A 101 9.26 -18.56 -7.52
CA ARG A 101 8.95 -19.68 -8.41
C ARG A 101 8.68 -19.22 -9.86
N ALA A 102 8.04 -18.07 -10.04
CA ALA A 102 7.77 -17.53 -11.36
C ALA A 102 9.01 -16.86 -11.97
N PHE A 103 9.85 -16.22 -11.16
CA PHE A 103 11.02 -15.43 -11.58
C PHE A 103 12.28 -15.85 -10.79
N PRO A 104 12.76 -17.10 -10.97
CA PRO A 104 13.83 -17.65 -10.13
C PRO A 104 15.12 -16.84 -10.25
N GLY A 105 15.67 -16.41 -9.12
CA GLY A 105 16.90 -15.62 -9.05
C GLY A 105 16.76 -14.20 -9.61
N ARG A 106 15.53 -13.70 -9.78
CA ARG A 106 15.25 -12.36 -10.32
C ARG A 106 14.31 -11.55 -9.44
N VAL A 107 13.95 -12.02 -8.25
CA VAL A 107 13.21 -11.23 -7.27
C VAL A 107 14.19 -10.59 -6.31
N ASN A 108 14.18 -9.27 -6.23
CA ASN A 108 14.93 -8.49 -5.25
C ASN A 108 13.96 -8.05 -4.15
N LEU A 109 14.19 -8.52 -2.92
CA LEU A 109 13.40 -8.12 -1.76
C LEU A 109 14.06 -6.95 -1.04
N ARG A 110 13.23 -5.98 -0.67
CA ARG A 110 13.60 -4.81 0.11
C ARG A 110 12.64 -4.67 1.29
N ILE A 111 13.08 -4.03 2.36
CA ILE A 111 12.22 -3.66 3.49
C ILE A 111 11.76 -2.22 3.24
N TYR A 112 10.45 -2.00 3.24
CA TYR A 112 9.86 -0.67 3.26
C TYR A 112 9.83 -0.16 4.69
N ASP A 113 10.93 0.44 5.09
CA ASP A 113 11.06 1.15 6.34
C ASP A 113 11.95 2.37 6.07
N LYS A 114 11.45 3.57 6.39
CA LYS A 114 12.04 4.82 5.92
C LYS A 114 13.53 4.93 6.28
N PRO A 115 13.98 4.67 7.52
CA PRO A 115 15.40 4.70 7.87
C PRO A 115 16.26 3.64 7.15
N LEU A 116 15.65 2.58 6.60
CA LEU A 116 16.35 1.53 5.86
C LEU A 116 16.39 1.78 4.35
N LEU A 117 15.59 2.73 3.84
CA LEU A 117 15.61 3.12 2.43
C LEU A 117 16.85 3.97 2.14
N PHE A 118 17.38 3.83 0.94
CA PHE A 118 18.49 4.67 0.50
C PHE A 118 18.12 6.16 0.58
N ARG A 119 18.88 6.92 1.39
CA ARG A 119 18.60 8.33 1.74
C ARG A 119 17.17 8.58 2.21
N GLU A 120 16.59 7.62 2.91
CA GLU A 120 15.21 7.68 3.41
C GLU A 120 14.14 7.89 2.33
N ASN A 121 14.45 7.51 1.08
CA ASN A 121 13.61 7.78 -0.08
C ASN A 121 13.40 6.52 -0.93
N ILE A 122 12.15 6.12 -1.10
CA ILE A 122 11.79 4.91 -1.85
C ILE A 122 12.14 4.99 -3.34
N VAL A 123 12.06 6.17 -3.94
CA VAL A 123 12.39 6.37 -5.35
C VAL A 123 13.89 6.19 -5.55
N LEU A 124 14.71 6.79 -4.67
CA LEU A 124 16.17 6.63 -4.73
C LEU A 124 16.59 5.19 -4.43
N ASP A 125 15.94 4.53 -3.45
CA ASP A 125 16.16 3.10 -3.17
C ASP A 125 15.86 2.23 -4.39
N PHE A 126 14.73 2.48 -5.06
CA PHE A 126 14.35 1.77 -6.28
C PHE A 126 15.36 2.03 -7.41
N ILE A 127 15.74 3.27 -7.67
CA ILE A 127 16.71 3.58 -8.74
C ILE A 127 18.04 2.84 -8.49
N ARG A 128 18.54 2.90 -7.26
CA ARG A 128 19.80 2.25 -6.86
C ARG A 128 19.73 0.73 -6.98
N HIS A 129 18.68 0.10 -6.43
CA HIS A 129 18.63 -1.35 -6.25
C HIS A 129 17.85 -2.11 -7.34
N ALA A 130 16.97 -1.45 -8.07
CA ALA A 130 16.19 -2.05 -9.15
C ALA A 130 16.76 -1.75 -10.54
N LEU A 131 17.17 -0.50 -10.74
CA LEU A 131 17.62 -0.03 -12.04
C LEU A 131 19.12 -0.19 -12.23
N ASP A 132 19.88 -0.39 -11.16
CA ASP A 132 21.35 -0.42 -11.14
C ASP A 132 21.94 0.89 -11.70
N ILE A 133 21.21 2.01 -11.55
CA ILE A 133 21.63 3.33 -12.01
C ILE A 133 22.42 3.99 -10.89
N GLN A 134 23.61 4.48 -11.23
CA GLN A 134 24.46 5.24 -10.31
C GLN A 134 23.82 6.59 -9.98
N GLU A 135 23.99 7.01 -8.72
CA GLU A 135 23.27 8.12 -8.10
C GLU A 135 23.51 9.47 -8.78
N GLU A 136 24.70 9.68 -9.34
CA GLU A 136 25.11 10.95 -9.95
C GLU A 136 24.27 11.31 -11.19
N LYS A 137 23.42 10.39 -11.65
CA LYS A 137 22.50 10.56 -12.77
C LYS A 137 21.08 10.96 -12.34
N VAL A 138 20.79 11.07 -11.04
CA VAL A 138 19.49 11.47 -10.51
C VAL A 138 19.59 12.88 -9.93
N SER A 139 18.97 13.86 -10.59
CA SER A 139 18.88 15.21 -10.04
C SER A 139 17.89 15.22 -8.86
N PRO A 140 18.29 15.68 -7.67
CA PRO A 140 17.38 15.84 -6.52
C PRO A 140 16.16 16.71 -6.82
N ASP A 141 16.32 17.69 -7.73
CA ASP A 141 15.28 18.64 -8.13
C ASP A 141 14.15 17.99 -8.95
N GLN A 142 14.39 16.77 -9.45
CA GLN A 142 13.40 15.98 -10.21
C GLN A 142 12.58 15.05 -9.30
N LEU A 143 12.88 14.99 -8.01
CA LEU A 143 12.08 14.19 -7.07
C LEU A 143 10.83 14.99 -6.68
N PRO A 144 9.64 14.36 -6.67
CA PRO A 144 8.44 15.03 -6.21
C PRO A 144 8.63 15.53 -4.77
N PRO A 145 8.17 16.77 -4.46
CA PRO A 145 8.29 17.32 -3.12
C PRO A 145 7.35 16.55 -2.16
N GLY A 146 7.92 15.61 -1.41
CA GLY A 146 7.26 14.92 -0.30
C GLY A 146 6.10 13.98 -0.68
N ASP A 147 5.40 13.50 0.36
CA ASP A 147 4.22 12.63 0.21
C ASP A 147 3.04 13.45 -0.33
N ALA A 148 2.83 13.42 -1.65
CA ALA A 148 1.79 14.18 -2.35
C ALA A 148 0.34 13.79 -1.98
N ASN A 149 0.13 12.80 -1.10
CA ASN A 149 -1.21 12.35 -0.71
C ASN A 149 -1.24 11.86 0.75
N PRO A 150 -1.53 12.74 1.73
CA PRO A 150 -1.57 12.33 3.12
C PRO A 150 -2.69 11.32 3.34
N SER A 151 -2.36 10.15 3.91
CA SER A 151 -3.36 9.18 4.35
C SER A 151 -4.37 9.85 5.29
N LEU A 152 -5.61 9.37 5.29
CA LEU A 152 -6.62 9.84 6.24
C LEU A 152 -6.14 9.62 7.68
N ASN A 153 -6.37 10.61 8.53
CA ASN A 153 -6.12 10.45 9.97
C ASN A 153 -7.23 9.59 10.61
N GLU A 154 -6.99 9.14 11.84
CA GLU A 154 -7.91 8.22 12.54
C GLU A 154 -9.36 8.74 12.56
N LYS A 155 -9.57 10.01 12.91
CA LYS A 155 -10.92 10.60 13.00
C LYS A 155 -11.65 10.60 11.66
N VAL A 156 -10.96 10.99 10.59
CA VAL A 156 -11.55 11.02 9.24
C VAL A 156 -11.85 9.61 8.73
N VAL A 157 -11.03 8.61 9.09
CA VAL A 157 -11.32 7.20 8.80
C VAL A 157 -12.58 6.73 9.53
N GLN A 158 -12.70 7.01 10.83
CA GLN A 158 -13.90 6.65 11.59
C GLN A 158 -15.16 7.35 11.07
N PHE A 159 -15.04 8.61 10.65
CA PHE A 159 -16.15 9.35 10.04
C PHE A 159 -16.58 8.74 8.70
N LYS A 160 -15.62 8.39 7.85
CA LYS A 160 -15.92 7.68 6.59
C LYS A 160 -16.55 6.30 6.85
N ARG A 161 -16.08 5.57 7.86
CA ARG A 161 -16.68 4.31 8.30
C ARG A 161 -18.15 4.51 8.70
N HIS A 162 -18.45 5.54 9.50
CA HIS A 162 -19.81 5.89 9.89
C HIS A 162 -20.70 6.20 8.68
N ILE A 163 -20.24 7.00 7.72
CA ILE A 163 -20.98 7.28 6.47
C ILE A 163 -21.27 5.98 5.68
N ASN A 164 -20.32 5.04 5.67
CA ASN A 164 -20.51 3.74 5.00
C ASN A 164 -21.56 2.89 5.73
N GLU A 165 -21.49 2.84 7.05
CA GLU A 165 -22.38 2.08 7.92
C GLU A 165 -23.83 2.58 7.85
N THR A 166 -24.04 3.90 7.84
CA THR A 166 -25.38 4.50 7.76
C THR A 166 -25.97 4.52 6.35
N GLY A 167 -25.22 4.09 5.34
CA GLY A 167 -25.62 4.17 3.93
C GLY A 167 -25.58 5.59 3.34
N GLU A 168 -25.17 6.59 4.11
CA GLU A 168 -25.09 7.98 3.66
C GLU A 168 -24.08 8.22 2.55
N VAL A 169 -23.18 7.26 2.30
CA VAL A 169 -22.28 7.28 1.14
C VAL A 169 -23.03 7.48 -0.17
N ALA A 170 -24.29 7.02 -0.27
CA ALA A 170 -25.13 7.18 -1.45
C ALA A 170 -25.51 8.66 -1.74
N ARG A 171 -25.37 9.56 -0.75
CA ARG A 171 -25.63 11.00 -0.90
C ARG A 171 -24.53 11.72 -1.69
N TYR A 172 -23.38 11.08 -1.88
CA TYR A 172 -22.17 11.74 -2.40
C TYR A 172 -21.69 11.07 -3.69
N SER A 173 -21.13 11.87 -4.61
CA SER A 173 -20.39 11.28 -5.74
C SER A 173 -19.12 10.60 -5.23
N GLY A 174 -18.84 9.38 -5.67
CA GLY A 174 -17.67 8.63 -5.19
C GLY A 174 -16.34 9.37 -5.38
N LYS A 175 -16.16 10.03 -6.54
CA LYS A 175 -14.99 10.87 -6.82
C LYS A 175 -14.94 12.12 -5.95
N GLY A 176 -16.08 12.79 -5.73
CA GLY A 176 -16.17 13.98 -4.88
C GLY A 176 -15.81 13.65 -3.43
N LEU A 177 -16.44 12.61 -2.88
CA LEU A 177 -16.16 12.15 -1.52
C LEU A 177 -14.70 11.75 -1.34
N TYR A 178 -14.14 10.96 -2.26
CA TYR A 178 -12.75 10.52 -2.20
C TYR A 178 -11.78 11.70 -2.14
N ARG A 179 -12.02 12.77 -2.91
CA ARG A 179 -11.19 13.98 -2.94
C ARG A 179 -11.43 14.92 -1.75
N ALA A 180 -12.63 14.92 -1.17
CA ALA A 180 -12.98 15.79 -0.05
C ALA A 180 -12.42 15.28 1.29
N LEU A 181 -12.38 13.96 1.51
CA LEU A 181 -11.93 13.38 2.79
C LEU A 181 -10.51 13.81 3.20
N PRO A 182 -9.48 13.81 2.33
CA PRO A 182 -8.15 14.30 2.73
C PRO A 182 -8.14 15.76 3.18
N LYS A 183 -9.05 16.60 2.66
CA LYS A 183 -9.17 18.01 3.11
C LYS A 183 -9.66 18.11 4.55
N LEU A 184 -10.45 17.13 5.02
CA LEU A 184 -10.91 17.08 6.41
C LEU A 184 -9.77 16.81 7.40
N ASN A 185 -8.65 16.20 6.98
CA ASN A 185 -7.51 15.99 7.87
C ASN A 185 -7.00 17.29 8.50
N GLN A 186 -7.05 18.40 7.75
CA GLN A 186 -6.58 19.72 8.21
C GLN A 186 -7.59 20.36 9.16
N LEU A 187 -8.90 20.17 8.92
CA LEU A 187 -9.97 20.74 9.73
C LEU A 187 -10.19 19.96 11.03
N PHE A 188 -9.86 18.67 11.04
CA PHE A 188 -10.03 17.78 12.18
C PHE A 188 -8.73 17.01 12.41
N PRO A 189 -7.69 17.67 12.94
CA PRO A 189 -6.39 17.04 13.16
C PRO A 189 -6.50 15.91 14.19
N ALA A 190 -5.83 14.81 13.86
CA ALA A 190 -5.72 13.61 14.69
C ALA A 190 -4.47 12.82 14.25
N PRO A 191 -3.94 11.93 15.11
CA PRO A 191 -2.89 11.02 14.68
C PRO A 191 -3.35 10.11 13.53
N LYS A 192 -2.38 9.49 12.85
CA LYS A 192 -2.68 8.38 11.94
C LYS A 192 -3.23 7.21 12.75
N LEU A 193 -4.15 6.46 12.15
CA LEU A 193 -4.65 5.23 12.74
C LEU A 193 -3.48 4.24 12.95
N THR A 194 -3.42 3.66 14.14
CA THR A 194 -2.49 2.59 14.50
C THR A 194 -3.26 1.37 15.01
N ALA A 195 -2.57 0.24 15.16
CA ALA A 195 -3.14 -0.92 15.85
C ALA A 195 -3.21 -0.67 17.36
N THR A 196 -4.19 -1.28 18.02
CA THR A 196 -4.20 -1.35 19.50
C THR A 196 -3.09 -2.29 19.99
N PRO A 197 -2.65 -2.18 21.25
CA PRO A 197 -1.63 -3.08 21.80
C PRO A 197 -1.98 -4.58 21.69
N GLU A 198 -3.26 -4.93 21.89
CA GLU A 198 -3.75 -6.31 21.80
C GLU A 198 -3.70 -6.83 20.36
N LEU A 199 -4.18 -6.02 19.41
CA LEU A 199 -4.16 -6.35 17.99
C LEU A 199 -2.72 -6.46 17.48
N ALA A 200 -1.85 -5.55 17.90
CA ALA A 200 -0.43 -5.58 17.58
C ALA A 200 0.22 -6.89 18.08
N SER A 201 -0.01 -7.25 19.34
CA SER A 201 0.49 -8.49 19.93
C SER A 201 0.01 -9.74 19.18
N SER A 202 -1.28 -9.77 18.83
CA SER A 202 -1.87 -10.85 18.01
C SER A 202 -1.23 -10.94 16.63
N LEU A 203 -1.03 -9.80 15.98
CA LEU A 203 -0.46 -9.70 14.64
C LEU A 203 1.00 -10.16 14.58
N ILE A 204 1.82 -9.70 15.55
CA ILE A 204 3.22 -10.11 15.68
C ILE A 204 3.30 -11.61 15.90
N LYS A 205 2.55 -12.14 16.87
CA LYS A 205 2.54 -13.58 17.19
C LYS A 205 2.14 -14.43 15.99
N HIS A 206 1.13 -14.00 15.22
CA HIS A 206 0.65 -14.70 14.03
C HIS A 206 1.70 -14.79 12.90
N ASN A 207 2.55 -13.77 12.75
CA ASN A 207 3.51 -13.69 11.65
C ASN A 207 4.95 -14.10 12.04
N ALA A 208 5.30 -14.08 13.33
CA ALA A 208 6.66 -14.25 13.84
C ALA A 208 7.46 -15.40 13.19
N ARG A 209 6.87 -16.61 13.09
CA ARG A 209 7.56 -17.77 12.49
C ARG A 209 7.87 -17.55 11.01
N ARG A 210 6.90 -17.02 10.25
CA ARG A 210 7.02 -16.83 8.79
C ARG A 210 7.96 -15.68 8.48
N ASP A 211 7.87 -14.60 9.23
CA ASP A 211 8.77 -13.45 9.13
C ASP A 211 10.21 -13.83 9.42
N ARG A 212 10.47 -14.63 10.46
CA ARG A 212 11.83 -15.13 10.77
C ARG A 212 12.42 -15.95 9.62
N ILE A 213 11.61 -16.77 8.96
CA ILE A 213 12.07 -17.52 7.77
C ILE A 213 12.45 -16.53 6.66
N VAL A 214 11.60 -15.54 6.37
CA VAL A 214 11.90 -14.53 5.35
C VAL A 214 13.17 -13.74 5.71
N ALA A 215 13.30 -13.29 6.96
CA ALA A 215 14.46 -12.55 7.46
C ALA A 215 15.77 -13.32 7.24
N ARG A 216 15.81 -14.58 7.67
CA ARG A 216 17.02 -15.40 7.56
C ARG A 216 17.33 -15.77 6.10
N THR A 217 16.31 -16.16 5.33
CA THR A 217 16.50 -16.62 3.95
C THR A 217 16.91 -15.50 3.00
N TYR A 218 16.32 -14.31 3.13
CA TYR A 218 16.49 -13.25 2.14
C TYR A 218 17.32 -12.05 2.61
N PHE A 219 17.47 -11.88 3.92
CA PHE A 219 18.17 -10.71 4.48
C PHE A 219 19.34 -11.07 5.39
N GLY A 220 19.54 -12.36 5.73
CA GLY A 220 20.58 -12.78 6.68
C GLY A 220 20.39 -12.23 8.09
N LYS A 221 19.14 -11.92 8.48
CA LYS A 221 18.79 -11.33 9.78
C LYS A 221 17.90 -12.26 10.60
N GLU A 222 17.88 -12.06 11.91
CA GLU A 222 17.02 -12.81 12.85
C GLU A 222 15.57 -12.33 12.86
N ALA A 223 15.35 -11.03 12.68
CA ALA A 223 14.04 -10.41 12.60
C ALA A 223 13.85 -9.70 11.27
N LEU A 224 12.64 -9.78 10.70
CA LEU A 224 12.31 -9.11 9.44
C LEU A 224 12.04 -7.63 9.66
N PHE A 225 11.39 -7.30 10.77
CA PHE A 225 11.01 -5.95 11.15
C PHE A 225 11.38 -5.70 12.60
N ASP A 226 11.62 -4.43 12.93
CA ASP A 226 11.61 -3.93 14.29
C ASP A 226 10.17 -3.54 14.63
N TYR A 227 9.51 -4.32 15.49
CA TYR A 227 8.15 -4.05 15.91
C TYR A 227 8.07 -3.07 17.10
N GLU A 228 9.17 -2.82 17.79
CA GLU A 228 9.20 -1.97 18.99
C GLU A 228 9.17 -0.48 18.63
N SER A 229 9.65 -0.12 17.43
CA SER A 229 9.60 1.25 16.92
C SER A 229 8.25 1.67 16.35
N GLU A 230 7.28 0.76 16.21
CA GLU A 230 5.96 1.07 15.66
C GLU A 230 4.98 1.46 16.77
N PRO A 231 4.36 2.65 16.70
CA PRO A 231 3.44 3.10 17.73
C PRO A 231 2.16 2.26 17.75
N THR A 232 1.68 1.95 18.94
CA THR A 232 0.36 1.38 19.19
C THR A 232 -0.42 2.33 20.08
N ASN A 233 -1.72 2.49 19.83
CA ASN A 233 -2.57 3.39 20.61
C ASN A 233 -3.93 2.74 20.82
N GLU A 234 -4.55 3.05 21.95
CA GLU A 234 -5.98 2.80 22.13
C GLU A 234 -6.80 3.59 21.12
N GLN A 235 -7.83 2.97 20.57
CA GLN A 235 -8.72 3.62 19.62
C GLN A 235 -9.80 4.39 20.37
N ARG A 236 -9.84 5.70 20.17
CA ARG A 236 -10.91 6.54 20.70
C ARG A 236 -11.97 6.73 19.63
N GLU A 237 -13.19 6.29 19.91
CA GLU A 237 -14.33 6.52 19.03
C GLU A 237 -14.67 8.03 18.93
N ILE A 238 -14.93 8.49 17.71
CA ILE A 238 -15.38 9.86 17.44
C ILE A 238 -16.77 10.08 18.04
N SER A 239 -16.98 11.26 18.63
CA SER A 239 -18.26 11.62 19.24
C SER A 239 -19.32 11.98 18.19
N ALA A 240 -20.61 11.89 18.56
CA ALA A 240 -21.71 12.33 17.71
C ALA A 240 -21.59 13.82 17.30
N ASN A 241 -21.06 14.67 18.19
CA ASN A 241 -20.80 16.07 17.89
C ASN A 241 -19.71 16.24 16.83
N GLU A 242 -18.64 15.45 16.90
CA GLU A 242 -17.58 15.46 15.88
C GLU A 242 -18.10 14.95 14.53
N ILE A 243 -18.92 13.90 14.52
CA ILE A 243 -19.59 13.39 13.30
C ILE A 243 -20.43 14.50 12.66
N ALA A 244 -21.27 15.19 13.45
CA ALA A 244 -22.11 16.27 12.96
C ALA A 244 -21.28 17.44 12.40
N ALA A 245 -20.20 17.81 13.09
CA ALA A 245 -19.30 18.88 12.64
C ALA A 245 -18.56 18.50 11.34
N MET A 246 -18.03 17.29 11.24
CA MET A 246 -17.35 16.79 10.03
C MET A 246 -18.30 16.71 8.84
N ARG A 247 -19.54 16.27 9.07
CA ARG A 247 -20.59 16.23 8.04
C ARG A 247 -20.89 17.60 7.47
N LYS A 248 -21.10 18.59 8.35
CA LYS A 248 -21.31 19.98 7.92
C LYS A 248 -20.15 20.48 7.05
N ARG A 249 -18.90 20.26 7.47
CA ARG A 249 -17.72 20.67 6.68
C ARG A 249 -17.57 19.90 5.38
N LEU A 250 -17.90 18.62 5.35
CA LEU A 250 -17.90 17.82 4.12
C LEU A 250 -18.88 18.40 3.11
N ASP A 251 -20.11 18.72 3.54
CA ASP A 251 -21.15 19.27 2.66
C ASP A 251 -20.74 20.67 2.13
N GLU A 252 -20.10 21.51 2.95
CA GLU A 252 -19.52 22.80 2.53
C GLU A 252 -18.42 22.61 1.47
N ILE A 253 -17.50 21.66 1.68
CA ILE A 253 -16.43 21.36 0.71
C ILE A 253 -17.02 20.87 -0.61
N LEU A 254 -18.02 20.00 -0.57
CA LEU A 254 -18.62 19.42 -1.77
C LEU A 254 -19.50 20.41 -2.53
N SER A 255 -20.09 21.40 -1.86
CA SER A 255 -20.89 22.45 -2.49
C SER A 255 -20.05 23.55 -3.14
N GLY A 256 -18.78 23.69 -2.71
CA GLY A 256 -17.84 24.70 -3.20
C GLY A 256 -16.88 24.24 -4.31
N ASN A 257 -16.99 23.00 -4.80
CA ASN A 257 -16.25 22.50 -5.98
C ASN A 257 -17.23 22.12 -7.09
#